data_AF-A0A261GTE8-F1
#
_entry.id   AF-A0A261GTE8-F1
#
_cell.length_a   1.000
_cell.length_b   1.000
_cell.length_c   1.000
_cell.angle_alpha   90.00
_cell.angle_beta   90.00
_cell.angle_gamma   90.00
#
_symmetry.space_group_name_H-M   'P 1'
#
loop_
_entity.id
_entity.type
_entity.pdbx_description
1 polymer ?
#
loop_
_entity_poly.entity_id
_entity_poly.type
_entity_poly.pdbx_seq_one_letter_code
_entity_poly.pdbx_strand_id
1 'polypeptide(L)'
;MNGDQISVRRVVLDVLKPLQPNALEFARQVSGAAKGCQVKVRVVEVDSQTESLMVEISGNFVPVDDVITMIRDSGATVHSIDEVEAVNHESTQD
;
A
#
# COMPACT_ATOMS: atom_id res chain seq x y z
N MET A 1 21.37 -5.68 -16.67
CA MET A 1 20.12 -5.08 -16.13
C MET A 1 20.37 -4.92 -14.65
N ASN A 2 20.76 -3.71 -14.20
CA ASN A 2 20.90 -3.44 -12.77
C ASN A 2 19.48 -3.39 -12.21
N GLY A 3 18.99 -4.53 -11.73
CA GLY A 3 17.81 -4.55 -10.88
C GLY A 3 18.11 -3.66 -9.70
N ASP A 4 17.21 -2.72 -9.44
CA ASP A 4 17.31 -1.77 -8.34
C ASP A 4 17.71 -2.53 -7.07
N GLN A 5 18.90 -2.24 -6.52
CA GLN A 5 19.36 -2.87 -5.27
C GLN A 5 18.49 -2.43 -4.08
N ILE A 6 17.56 -1.50 -4.27
CA ILE A 6 16.69 -0.98 -3.23
C ILE A 6 15.34 -1.72 -3.27
N SER A 7 15.01 -2.39 -2.17
CA SER A 7 13.70 -3.01 -1.95
C SER A 7 12.90 -2.19 -0.94
N VAL A 8 11.64 -1.88 -1.24
CA VAL A 8 10.72 -1.28 -0.27
C VAL A 8 10.25 -2.37 0.70
N ARG A 9 10.41 -2.10 2.00
CA ARG A 9 10.02 -2.99 3.10
C ARG A 9 8.71 -2.58 3.75
N ARG A 10 8.43 -1.29 3.78
CA ARG A 10 7.19 -0.76 4.33
C ARG A 10 6.79 0.51 3.62
N VAL A 11 5.49 0.69 3.43
CA VAL A 11 4.89 1.92 2.93
C VAL A 11 3.62 2.23 3.70
N VAL A 12 3.40 3.50 3.99
CA VAL A 12 2.15 4.01 4.55
C VAL A 12 1.54 5.00 3.56
N LEU A 13 0.30 4.76 3.18
CA LEU A 13 -0.45 5.52 2.20
C LEU A 13 -1.65 6.20 2.86
N ASP A 14 -1.84 7.49 2.58
CA ASP A 14 -3.11 8.18 2.84
C ASP A 14 -4.05 7.96 1.64
N VAL A 15 -5.20 7.35 1.91
CA VAL A 15 -6.14 6.89 0.88
C VAL A 15 -7.53 7.43 1.16
N LEU A 16 -8.10 8.15 0.20
CA LEU A 16 -9.50 8.55 0.20
C LEU A 16 -10.32 7.58 -0.65
N LYS A 17 -11.34 6.95 -0.06
CA LYS A 17 -12.23 6.03 -0.77
C LYS A 17 -13.71 6.40 -0.61
N PRO A 18 -14.59 5.98 -1.53
CA PRO A 18 -16.03 5.95 -1.26
C PRO A 18 -16.39 5.04 -0.08
N LEU A 19 -17.60 5.19 0.48
CA LEU A 19 -18.09 4.37 1.58
C LEU A 19 -18.14 2.85 1.26
N GLN A 20 -18.24 2.50 -0.02
CA GLN A 20 -18.24 1.12 -0.50
C GLN A 20 -17.07 0.91 -1.46
N PRO A 21 -16.27 -0.17 -1.31
CA PRO A 21 -16.40 -1.24 -0.32
C PRO A 21 -16.03 -0.80 1.12
N ASN A 22 -16.48 -1.55 2.12
CA ASN A 22 -16.08 -1.33 3.52
C ASN A 22 -14.58 -1.63 3.74
N ALA A 23 -14.03 -1.20 4.88
CA ALA A 23 -12.60 -1.35 5.19
C ALA A 23 -12.08 -2.79 5.18
N LEU A 24 -12.90 -3.79 5.53
CA LEU A 24 -12.50 -5.20 5.53
C LEU A 24 -12.31 -5.72 4.10
N GLU A 25 -13.29 -5.45 3.23
CA GLU A 25 -13.23 -5.84 1.82
C GLU A 25 -12.11 -5.09 1.09
N PHE A 26 -11.94 -3.80 1.39
CA PHE A 26 -10.82 -3.03 0.89
C PHE A 26 -9.46 -3.62 1.31
N ALA A 27 -9.30 -3.98 2.59
CA ALA A 27 -8.07 -4.63 3.07
C ALA A 27 -7.79 -5.96 2.37
N ARG A 28 -8.82 -6.74 2.03
CA ARG A 28 -8.69 -7.98 1.25
C ARG A 28 -8.20 -7.72 -0.17
N GLN A 29 -8.72 -6.69 -0.82
CA GLN A 29 -8.28 -6.29 -2.16
C GLN A 29 -6.80 -5.83 -2.15
N VAL A 30 -6.42 -4.97 -1.21
CA VAL A 30 -5.02 -4.57 -0.99
C VAL A 30 -4.11 -5.77 -0.75
N SER A 31 -4.52 -6.70 0.12
CA SER A 31 -3.74 -7.92 0.40
C SER A 31 -3.59 -8.83 -0.83
N GLY A 32 -4.58 -8.84 -1.73
CA GLY A 32 -4.52 -9.59 -2.97
C GLY A 32 -3.47 -9.04 -3.96
N ALA A 33 -3.27 -7.73 -3.97
CA ALA A 33 -2.23 -7.05 -4.75
C ALA A 33 -0.84 -7.17 -4.08
N ALA A 34 -0.78 -7.06 -2.74
CA ALA A 34 0.45 -7.14 -1.95
C ALA A 34 0.75 -8.56 -1.45
N LYS A 35 0.81 -9.55 -2.35
CA LYS A 35 1.02 -10.97 -1.96
C LYS A 35 2.32 -11.14 -1.15
N GLY A 36 2.22 -11.84 -0.02
CA GLY A 36 3.36 -12.08 0.86
C GLY A 36 3.75 -10.89 1.74
N CYS A 37 2.97 -9.80 1.69
CA CYS A 37 3.09 -8.67 2.61
C CYS A 37 1.99 -8.74 3.68
N GLN A 38 2.26 -8.12 4.82
CA GLN A 38 1.25 -7.78 5.81
C GLN A 38 0.58 -6.47 5.41
N VAL A 39 -0.75 -6.43 5.48
CA VAL A 39 -1.54 -5.23 5.21
C VAL A 39 -2.31 -4.85 6.47
N LYS A 40 -2.25 -3.57 6.82
CA LYS A 40 -3.01 -2.98 7.91
C LYS A 40 -3.76 -1.76 7.36
N VAL A 41 -5.07 -1.75 7.57
CA VAL A 41 -5.94 -0.63 7.19
C VAL A 41 -6.51 -0.03 8.46
N ARG A 42 -6.38 1.29 8.60
CA ARG A 42 -6.99 2.06 9.69
C ARG A 42 -7.90 3.11 9.09
N VAL A 43 -9.16 3.14 9.53
CA VAL A 43 -10.06 4.27 9.25
C VAL A 43 -9.60 5.45 10.10
N VAL A 44 -9.27 6.55 9.43
CA VAL A 44 -8.84 7.80 10.08
C VAL A 44 -10.05 8.69 10.32
N GLU A 45 -10.87 8.88 9.28
CA GLU A 45 -12.04 9.74 9.30
C GLU A 45 -13.13 9.20 8.37
N VAL A 46 -14.38 9.47 8.72
CA VAL A 46 -15.56 9.12 7.94
C VAL A 46 -16.37 10.39 7.70
N ASP A 47 -16.52 10.75 6.43
CA ASP A 47 -17.33 11.86 5.95
C ASP A 47 -18.69 11.37 5.44
N SER A 48 -19.53 12.31 4.99
CA SER A 48 -20.88 12.00 4.48
C SER A 48 -20.88 11.07 3.26
N GLN A 49 -19.82 11.07 2.44
CA GLN A 49 -19.74 10.29 1.20
C GLN A 49 -18.41 9.54 1.02
N THR A 50 -17.42 9.80 1.87
CA THR A 50 -16.04 9.31 1.72
C THR A 50 -15.49 8.85 3.06
N GLU A 51 -14.46 8.00 3.00
CA GLU A 51 -13.66 7.58 4.13
C GLU A 51 -12.19 7.81 3.83
N SER A 52 -11.49 8.42 4.79
CA SER A 52 -10.03 8.56 4.78
C SER A 52 -9.43 7.38 5.54
N LEU A 53 -8.54 6.65 4.87
CA LEU A 53 -7.88 5.46 5.38
C LEU A 53 -6.37 5.64 5.39
N MET A 54 -5.73 5.15 6.44
CA MET A 54 -4.29 4.93 6.46
C MET A 54 -4.02 3.46 6.16
N VAL A 55 -3.34 3.21 5.04
CA VAL A 55 -3.02 1.87 4.56
C VAL A 55 -1.52 1.64 4.72
N GLU A 56 -1.17 0.71 5.58
CA GLU A 56 0.21 0.30 5.82
C GLU A 56 0.42 -1.09 5.19
N ILE A 57 1.45 -1.20 4.34
CA ILE A 57 1.90 -2.47 3.77
C ILE A 57 3.35 -2.69 4.19
N SER A 58 3.65 -3.86 4.75
CA SER A 58 5.01 -4.25 5.13
C SER A 58 5.36 -5.67 4.69
N GLY A 59 6.61 -5.89 4.27
CA GLY A 59 7.05 -7.17 3.75
C GLY A 59 8.50 -7.15 3.28
N ASN A 60 8.95 -8.25 2.65
CA ASN A 60 10.31 -8.32 2.13
C ASN A 60 10.50 -7.56 0.81
N PHE A 61 9.43 -7.46 0.02
CA PHE A 61 9.37 -6.73 -1.22
C PHE A 61 7.94 -6.23 -1.40
N VAL A 62 7.70 -4.96 -1.11
CA VAL A 62 6.38 -4.34 -1.22
C VAL A 62 6.15 -3.90 -2.68
N PRO A 63 5.13 -4.44 -3.38
CA PRO A 63 4.81 -4.06 -4.75
C PRO A 63 3.98 -2.77 -4.76
N VAL A 64 4.63 -1.63 -4.51
CA VAL A 64 3.96 -0.33 -4.30
C VAL A 64 3.10 0.07 -5.51
N ASP A 65 3.62 -0.08 -6.74
CA ASP A 65 2.89 0.28 -7.95
C ASP A 65 1.62 -0.57 -8.17
N ASP A 66 1.70 -1.87 -7.90
CA ASP A 66 0.54 -2.78 -8.01
C ASP A 66 -0.53 -2.40 -6.98
N VAL A 67 -0.11 -2.05 -5.76
CA VAL A 67 -1.03 -1.59 -4.71
C VAL A 67 -1.69 -0.27 -5.11
N ILE A 68 -0.93 0.72 -5.58
CA ILE A 68 -1.49 2.01 -6.03
C ILE A 68 -2.47 1.81 -7.18
N THR A 69 -2.15 0.93 -8.13
CA THR A 69 -3.02 0.60 -9.26
C THR A 69 -4.34 -0.01 -8.77
N MET A 70 -4.26 -1.00 -7.88
CA MET A 70 -5.44 -1.62 -7.28
C MET A 70 -6.30 -0.61 -6.50
N ILE A 71 -5.69 0.29 -5.72
CA ILE A 71 -6.42 1.34 -4.99
C ILE A 71 -7.21 2.21 -5.97
N ARG A 72 -6.60 2.61 -7.09
CA ARG A 72 -7.27 3.39 -8.13
C ARG A 72 -8.41 2.61 -8.79
N ASP A 73 -8.19 1.34 -9.11
CA ASP A 73 -9.21 0.47 -9.72
C ASP A 73 -10.40 0.21 -8.79
N SER A 74 -10.21 0.31 -7.47
CA SER A 74 -11.29 0.23 -6.48
C SER A 74 -12.14 1.50 -6.37
N GLY A 75 -11.82 2.55 -7.14
CA GLY A 75 -12.48 3.86 -7.08
C GLY A 75 -11.97 4.76 -5.95
N ALA A 76 -10.87 4.38 -5.30
CA ALA A 76 -10.20 5.17 -4.27
C ALA A 76 -9.00 5.94 -4.86
N THR A 77 -8.51 6.93 -4.12
CA THR A 77 -7.38 7.78 -4.52
C THR A 77 -6.32 7.76 -3.42
N VAL A 78 -5.06 7.62 -3.81
CA VAL A 78 -3.91 7.85 -2.93
C VAL A 78 -3.63 9.35 -2.91
N HIS A 79 -3.78 10.00 -1.76
CA HIS A 79 -3.47 11.42 -1.59
C HIS A 79 -1.96 11.65 -1.43
N SER A 80 -1.32 10.84 -0.58
CA SER A 80 0.10 10.94 -0.29
C SER A 80 0.68 9.58 0.11
N ILE A 81 2.00 9.49 -0.02
CA ILE A 81 2.81 8.46 0.62
C ILE A 81 3.40 9.11 1.87
N ASP A 82 2.93 8.69 3.03
CA ASP A 82 3.27 9.34 4.30
C ASP A 82 4.54 8.77 4.93
N GLU A 83 4.85 7.50 4.67
CA GLU A 83 6.05 6.85 5.18
C GLU A 83 6.56 5.78 4.21
N VAL A 84 7.89 5.68 4.08
CA VAL A 84 8.56 4.65 3.27
C VAL A 84 9.77 4.12 4.02
N GLU A 85 9.88 2.81 4.12
CA GLU A 85 11.09 2.11 4.56
C GLU A 85 11.64 1.31 3.37
N ALA A 86 12.93 1.49 3.09
CA ALA A 86 13.61 0.81 2.00
C ALA A 86 14.98 0.30 2.43
N VAL A 87 15.40 -0.82 1.85
CA VAL A 87 16.66 -1.49 2.14
C VAL A 87 17.46 -1.58 0.86
N ASN A 88 18.68 -1.07 0.89
CA ASN A 88 19.67 -1.27 -0.16
C ASN A 88 20.41 -2.60 0.08
N HIS A 89 20.36 -3.50 -0.88
CA HIS A 89 21.03 -4.79 -0.85
C HIS A 89 22.37 -4.67 -1.53
N GLU A 90 23.45 -4.96 -0.79
CA GLU A 90 24.75 -5.12 -1.42
C GLU A 90 24.73 -6.40 -2.28
N SER A 91 25.07 -6.25 -3.56
CA SER A 91 25.36 -7.40 -4.42
C SER A 91 26.69 -7.94 -3.93
N THR A 92 26.67 -9.01 -3.14
CA THR A 92 27.89 -9.75 -2.84
C THR A 92 28.40 -10.33 -4.15
N GLN A 93 29.38 -9.66 -4.73
CA GLN A 93 30.18 -10.16 -5.83
C GLN A 93 31.27 -11.04 -5.19
N ASP A 94 30.95 -12.31 -5.02
CA ASP A 94 31.94 -13.36 -4.73
C ASP A 94 32.66 -13.74 -6.04
#